data_AF-A0A1S1MRE7-F1
#
_entry.id   AF-A0A1S1MRE7-F1
#
_cell.length_a   1.000
_cell.length_b   1.000
_cell.length_c   1.000
_cell.angle_alpha   90.00
_cell.angle_beta   90.00
_cell.angle_gamma   90.00
#
_symmetry.space_group_name_H-M   'P 1'
#
loop_
_entity.id
_entity.type
_entity.pdbx_description
1 polymer ?
#
loop_
_entity_poly.entity_id
_entity_poly.type
_entity_poly.pdbx_seq_one_letter_code
_entity_poly.pdbx_strand_id
1 'polypeptide(L)'
;MKFCTAITLLLLCLFSAKLLNVWLQLSIPAPLTGMALMFLLLSSKLLKPQWLAPACEPILKYMALFFIPAGVGVVQYTSLLSTHWPLLVSVLILVPLTGLCVVGIIAKKVAFHD
;
A
#
# COMPACT_ATOMS: atom_id res chain seq x y z
N MET A 1 -8.98 9.85 23.61
CA MET A 1 -7.50 9.80 23.74
C MET A 1 -6.87 8.63 22.99
N LYS A 2 -7.38 7.39 23.08
CA LYS A 2 -6.80 6.21 22.40
C LYS A 2 -6.66 6.34 20.87
N PHE A 3 -7.60 7.03 20.22
CA PHE A 3 -7.52 7.35 18.77
C PHE A 3 -6.29 8.19 18.41
N CYS A 4 -6.01 9.26 19.15
CA CYS A 4 -4.87 10.14 18.89
C CYS A 4 -3.54 9.38 19.04
N THR A 5 -3.42 8.52 20.05
CA THR A 5 -2.22 7.69 20.23
C THR A 5 -2.03 6.72 19.07
N ALA A 6 -3.11 6.06 18.64
CA ALA A 6 -3.10 5.11 17.53
C ALA A 6 -2.70 5.78 16.22
N ILE A 7 -3.26 6.95 15.91
CA ILE A 7 -2.94 7.67 14.67
C ILE A 7 -1.52 8.26 14.70
N THR A 8 -1.05 8.74 15.86
CA THR A 8 0.34 9.16 16.03
C THR A 8 1.30 8.00 15.80
N LEU A 9 1.01 6.80 16.30
CA LEU A 9 1.80 5.60 16.02
C LEU A 9 1.85 5.26 14.53
N LEU A 10 0.71 5.31 13.83
CA LEU A 10 0.65 5.10 12.38
C LEU A 10 1.49 6.11 11.61
N LEU A 11 1.36 7.40 11.95
CA LEU A 11 2.12 8.47 11.30
C LEU A 11 3.62 8.39 11.62
N LEU A 12 3.99 8.03 12.84
CA LEU A 12 5.38 7.86 13.26
C LEU A 12 6.04 6.68 12.54
N CYS A 13 5.31 5.58 12.35
CA CYS A 13 5.75 4.47 11.51
C CYS A 13 6.00 4.92 10.06
N LEU A 14 5.03 5.63 9.47
CA LEU A 14 5.15 6.12 8.08
C LEU A 14 6.32 7.10 7.92
N PHE A 15 6.53 7.98 8.89
CA PHE A 15 7.66 8.90 8.92
C PHE A 15 8.99 8.17 9.05
N SER A 16 9.07 7.17 9.93
CA SER A 16 10.25 6.31 10.09
C SER A 16 10.56 5.56 8.79
N ALA A 17 9.54 5.02 8.11
CA ALA A 17 9.69 4.37 6.82
C ALA A 17 10.20 5.33 5.73
N LYS A 18 9.71 6.57 5.71
CA LYS A 18 10.19 7.61 4.79
C LYS A 18 11.66 7.94 5.05
N LEU A 19 12.05 8.09 6.32
CA LEU A 19 13.45 8.29 6.69
C LEU A 19 14.28 7.10 6.23
N LEU A 20 13.88 5.86 6.57
CA LEU A 20 14.59 4.66 6.16
C LEU A 20 14.77 4.58 4.64
N ASN A 21 13.75 4.90 3.85
CA ASN A 21 13.89 4.92 2.40
C ASN A 21 14.90 5.95 1.90
N VAL A 22 15.01 7.11 2.54
CA VAL A 22 16.02 8.12 2.22
C VAL A 22 17.42 7.66 2.62
N TRP A 23 17.57 7.10 3.82
CA TRP A 23 18.86 6.61 4.33
C TRP A 23 19.39 5.41 3.55
N LEU A 24 18.52 4.46 3.20
CA LEU A 24 18.85 3.24 2.46
C LEU A 24 18.76 3.43 0.93
N GLN A 25 18.41 4.63 0.45
CA GLN A 25 18.19 4.95 -0.96
C GLN A 25 17.24 3.97 -1.68
N LEU A 26 16.20 3.51 -0.97
CA LEU A 26 15.22 2.57 -1.52
C LEU A 26 14.30 3.30 -2.50
N SER A 27 14.21 2.80 -3.74
CA SER A 27 13.28 3.32 -4.76
C SER A 27 11.81 2.91 -4.53
N ILE A 28 11.50 2.29 -3.40
CA ILE A 28 10.16 1.79 -3.08
C ILE A 28 9.34 2.92 -2.41
N PRO A 29 8.03 3.06 -2.70
CA PRO A 29 7.14 3.95 -1.97
C PRO A 29 7.19 3.74 -0.44
N ALA A 30 7.31 4.84 0.31
CA ALA A 30 7.33 4.81 1.78
C ALA A 30 6.17 4.04 2.44
N PRO A 31 4.91 4.07 1.92
CA PRO A 31 3.84 3.26 2.49
C PRO A 31 4.12 1.75 2.50
N LEU A 32 4.76 1.20 1.47
CA LEU A 32 5.11 -0.23 1.40
C LEU A 32 6.17 -0.58 2.44
N THR A 33 7.21 0.25 2.57
CA THR A 33 8.21 0.08 3.64
C THR A 33 7.58 0.23 5.02
N GLY A 34 6.63 1.14 5.20
CA GLY A 34 5.88 1.31 6.45
C GLY A 34 5.02 0.10 6.81
N MET A 35 4.40 -0.54 5.82
CA MET A 35 3.68 -1.81 6.03
C MET A 35 4.63 -2.93 6.47
N ALA A 36 5.80 -3.06 5.84
CA ALA A 36 6.82 -4.02 6.25
C ALA A 36 7.34 -3.74 7.67
N LEU A 37 7.60 -2.48 8.00
CA LEU A 37 8.06 -2.06 9.33
C LEU A 37 7.00 -2.31 10.41
N MET A 38 5.72 -2.00 10.14
CA MET A 38 4.60 -2.36 11.02
C MET A 38 4.52 -3.86 11.22
N PHE A 39 4.63 -4.65 10.14
CA PHE A 39 4.60 -6.09 10.21
C PHE A 39 5.71 -6.64 11.12
N LEU A 40 6.94 -6.14 10.98
CA LEU A 40 8.05 -6.51 11.85
C LEU A 40 7.77 -6.15 13.32
N LEU A 41 7.29 -4.93 13.59
CA LEU A 41 6.97 -4.49 14.96
C LEU A 41 5.85 -5.32 15.62
N LEU A 42 4.84 -5.72 14.86
CA LEU A 42 3.77 -6.59 15.33
C LEU A 42 4.27 -8.03 15.52
N SER A 43 5.09 -8.53 14.59
CA SER A 43 5.68 -9.87 14.67
C SER A 43 6.60 -10.03 15.88
N SER A 44 7.42 -9.02 16.17
CA SER A 44 8.28 -8.99 17.36
C SER A 44 7.53 -8.76 18.68
N LYS A 45 6.19 -8.61 18.65
CA LYS A 45 5.31 -8.33 19.80
C LYS A 45 5.62 -7.01 20.56
N LEU A 46 6.45 -6.13 19.99
CA LEU A 46 6.69 -4.79 20.56
C LEU A 46 5.41 -3.94 20.51
N LEU A 47 4.61 -4.10 19.46
CA LEU A 47 3.33 -3.43 19.30
C LEU A 47 2.17 -4.42 19.41
N LYS A 48 1.21 -4.10 20.29
CA LYS A 48 -0.03 -4.88 20.42
C LYS A 48 -1.06 -4.36 19.40
N PRO A 49 -1.75 -5.22 18.63
CA PRO A 49 -2.72 -4.80 17.61
C PRO A 49 -3.83 -3.88 18.15
N GLN A 50 -4.26 -4.12 19.39
CA GLN A 50 -5.26 -3.32 20.12
C GLN A 50 -4.88 -1.83 20.27
N TRP A 51 -3.61 -1.46 20.14
CA TRP A 51 -3.17 -0.06 20.21
C TRP A 51 -3.43 0.70 18.91
N LEU A 52 -3.50 -0.02 17.78
CA LEU A 52 -3.72 0.55 16.45
C LEU A 52 -5.18 0.50 16.02
N ALA A 53 -5.94 -0.50 16.51
CA ALA A 53 -7.34 -0.72 16.19
C ALA A 53 -8.21 0.56 16.26
N PRO A 54 -8.09 1.44 17.29
CA PRO A 54 -8.92 2.64 17.38
C PRO A 54 -8.80 3.59 16.18
N ALA A 55 -7.63 3.68 15.54
CA ALA A 55 -7.43 4.51 14.35
C ALA A 55 -7.64 3.72 13.06
N CYS A 56 -7.19 2.46 13.00
CA CYS A 56 -7.31 1.63 11.81
C CYS A 56 -8.76 1.31 11.45
N GLU A 57 -9.60 0.94 12.43
CA GLU A 57 -11.00 0.55 12.18
C GLU A 57 -11.82 1.61 11.42
N PRO A 58 -11.88 2.89 11.86
CA PRO A 58 -12.63 3.90 11.11
C PRO A 58 -11.99 4.21 9.75
N ILE A 59 -10.65 4.25 9.65
CA ILE A 59 -9.95 4.52 8.39
C ILE A 59 -10.26 3.44 7.36
N LEU A 60 -10.22 2.16 7.75
CA LEU A 60 -10.56 1.03 6.87
C LEU A 60 -12.05 1.04 6.53
N LYS A 61 -12.93 1.30 7.50
CA LYS A 61 -14.38 1.36 7.29
C LYS A 61 -14.77 2.40 6.25
N TYR A 62 -14.09 3.55 6.24
CA TYR A 62 -14.35 4.65 5.31
C TYR A 62 -13.30 4.77 4.21
N MET A 63 -12.54 3.71 3.92
CA MET A 63 -11.42 3.74 2.96
C MET A 63 -11.86 4.22 1.57
N ALA A 64 -13.08 3.87 1.15
CA ALA A 64 -13.68 4.31 -0.10
C ALA A 64 -13.69 5.85 -0.25
N LEU A 65 -13.87 6.61 0.84
CA LEU A 65 -13.86 8.08 0.81
C LEU A 65 -12.50 8.64 0.39
N PHE A 66 -11.40 7.98 0.77
CA PHE A 66 -10.04 8.41 0.39
C PHE A 66 -9.73 8.17 -1.09
N PHE A 67 -10.50 7.32 -1.79
CA PHE A 67 -10.37 7.17 -3.24
C PHE A 67 -11.13 8.23 -4.03
N ILE A 68 -12.08 8.96 -3.41
CA ILE A 68 -12.84 10.01 -4.09
C ILE A 68 -11.92 11.10 -4.64
N PRO A 69 -10.96 11.68 -3.87
CA PRO A 69 -10.02 12.69 -4.38
C PRO A 69 -9.16 12.17 -5.55
N ALA A 70 -8.72 10.92 -5.49
CA ALA A 70 -7.96 10.30 -6.57
C ALA A 70 -8.82 10.14 -7.84
N GLY A 71 -10.06 9.69 -7.68
CA GLY A 71 -11.02 9.51 -8.78
C GLY A 71 -11.39 10.83 -9.47
N VAL A 72 -11.71 11.89 -8.72
CA VAL A 72 -12.02 13.20 -9.30
C VAL A 72 -10.81 13.81 -10.03
N GLY A 73 -9.59 13.49 -9.59
CA GLY A 73 -8.36 13.84 -10.32
C GLY A 73 -8.32 13.24 -11.73
N VAL A 74 -8.76 11.98 -11.89
CA VAL A 74 -8.80 11.29 -13.18
C VAL A 74 -9.89 11.86 -14.10
N VAL A 75 -11.05 12.22 -13.56
CA VAL A 75 -12.17 12.77 -14.35
C VAL A 75 -11.81 14.10 -15.05
N GLN A 76 -10.83 14.85 -14.53
CA GLN A 76 -10.32 16.05 -15.19
C GLN A 76 -9.66 15.76 -16.55
N TYR A 77 -9.24 14.52 -16.81
CA TYR A 77 -8.57 14.09 -18.04
C TYR A 77 -9.46 13.21 -18.93
N THR A 78 -10.79 13.35 -18.83
CA THR A 78 -11.75 12.53 -19.58
C THR A 78 -11.54 12.53 -21.09
N SER A 79 -11.11 13.64 -21.69
CA SER A 79 -10.78 13.72 -23.13
C SER A 79 -9.58 12.87 -23.53
N LEU A 80 -8.57 12.80 -22.66
CA LEU A 80 -7.39 11.95 -22.87
C LEU A 80 -7.74 10.47 -22.67
N LEU A 81 -8.61 10.19 -21.69
CA LEU A 81 -9.13 8.85 -21.44
C LEU A 81 -9.95 8.33 -22.63
N SER A 82 -10.84 9.13 -23.22
CA SER A 82 -11.65 8.70 -24.36
C SER A 82 -10.82 8.45 -25.62
N THR A 83 -9.69 9.13 -25.77
CA THR A 83 -8.78 8.95 -26.91
C THR A 83 -7.97 7.65 -26.77
N HIS A 84 -7.54 7.29 -25.55
CA HIS A 84 -6.64 6.17 -25.30
C HIS A 84 -7.26 5.01 -24.50
N TRP A 85 -8.60 4.95 -24.43
CA TRP A 85 -9.32 3.94 -23.65
C TRP A 85 -8.93 2.48 -23.94
N PRO A 86 -8.64 2.05 -25.20
CA PRO A 86 -8.29 0.66 -25.45
C PRO A 86 -6.91 0.31 -24.87
N LEU A 87 -5.97 1.25 -24.95
CA LEU A 87 -4.62 1.08 -24.41
C LEU A 87 -4.65 1.05 -22.88
N LEU A 88 -5.44 1.93 -22.26
CA LEU A 88 -5.59 1.97 -20.80
C LEU A 88 -6.18 0.65 -20.26
N VAL A 89 -7.23 0.13 -20.89
CA VAL A 89 -7.83 -1.16 -20.50
C VAL A 89 -6.85 -2.30 -20.68
N SER A 90 -6.12 -2.32 -21.80
CA SER A 90 -5.08 -3.32 -22.07
C SER A 90 -4.00 -3.32 -20.99
N VAL A 91 -3.47 -2.16 -20.62
CA VAL A 91 -2.44 -2.01 -19.57
C VAL A 91 -2.99 -2.43 -18.20
N LEU A 92 -4.22 -2.02 -17.85
CA LEU A 92 -4.87 -2.37 -16.58
C LEU A 92 -5.06 -3.87 -16.39
N ILE A 93 -5.22 -4.62 -17.47
CA ILE A 93 -5.43 -6.07 -17.42
C ILE A 93 -4.09 -6.81 -17.57
N LEU A 94 -3.32 -6.51 -18.62
CA LEU A 94 -2.11 -7.25 -18.95
C LEU A 94 -1.00 -7.06 -17.91
N VAL A 95 -0.79 -5.85 -17.39
CA VAL A 95 0.33 -5.61 -16.46
C VAL A 95 0.14 -6.35 -15.13
N PRO A 96 -1.03 -6.29 -14.46
CA PRO A 96 -1.24 -7.08 -13.25
C PRO A 96 -1.24 -8.59 -13.54
N LEU A 97 -1.89 -9.05 -14.61
CA LEU A 97 -1.92 -10.48 -14.94
C LEU A 97 -0.53 -11.04 -15.17
N THR A 98 0.29 -10.36 -15.99
CA THR A 98 1.67 -10.81 -16.25
C THR A 98 2.50 -10.77 -14.96
N GLY A 99 2.38 -9.72 -14.14
CA GLY A 99 3.03 -9.64 -12.84
C GLY A 99 2.66 -10.81 -11.93
N LEU A 100 1.37 -11.11 -11.78
CA LEU A 100 0.87 -12.24 -10.98
C LEU A 100 1.35 -13.58 -11.54
N CYS A 101 1.30 -13.78 -12.85
CA CYS A 101 1.79 -15.02 -13.48
C CYS A 101 3.29 -15.23 -13.23
N VAL A 102 4.12 -14.19 -13.43
CA VAL A 102 5.57 -14.28 -13.22
C VAL A 102 5.90 -14.57 -11.76
N VAL A 103 5.32 -13.79 -10.83
CA VAL A 103 5.52 -14.03 -9.39
C VAL A 103 5.03 -15.42 -8.98
N GLY A 104 3.89 -15.87 -9.49
CA GLY A 104 3.35 -17.20 -9.23
C GLY A 104 4.27 -18.34 -9.71
N ILE A 105 4.84 -18.21 -10.91
CA ILE A 105 5.78 -19.21 -11.45
C ILE A 105 7.07 -19.25 -10.60
N ILE A 106 7.61 -18.08 -10.24
CA ILE A 106 8.81 -17.99 -9.40
C ILE A 106 8.53 -18.60 -8.01
N ALA A 107 7.42 -18.23 -7.38
CA ALA A 107 7.02 -18.76 -6.08
C ALA A 107 6.87 -20.29 -6.11
N LYS A 108 6.24 -20.84 -7.16
CA LYS A 108 6.14 -22.30 -7.34
C LYS A 108 7.50 -22.97 -7.47
N LYS A 109 8.45 -22.33 -8.16
CA LYS A 109 9.80 -22.87 -8.38
C LYS A 109 10.66 -22.81 -7.11
N VAL A 110 10.54 -21.74 -6.32
CA VAL A 110 11.24 -21.59 -5.03
C VAL A 110 10.68 -22.58 -4.00
N ALA A 111 9.36 -22.73 -3.93
CA ALA A 111 8.70 -23.65 -2.99
C ALA A 111 8.90 -25.15 -3.31
N PHE A 112 9.47 -25.50 -4.47
CA PHE A 112 9.78 -26.89 -4.86
C PHE A 112 11.24 -27.28 -4.57
N HIS A 113 12.04 -26.38 -4.00
CA HIS A 113 13.43 -26.63 -3.62
C HIS A 113 13.63 -26.78 -2.09
N ASP A 114 12.52 -26.83 -1.33
CA ASP A 114 12.45 -27.37 0.04
C ASP A 114 11.85 -28.79 -0.01
#